data_AF-A0A6F9Y4M8-F1
#
_entry.id   AF-A0A6F9Y4M8-F1
#
_cell.length_a   1.000
_cell.length_b   1.000
_cell.length_c   1.000
_cell.angle_alpha   90.00
_cell.angle_beta   90.00
_cell.angle_gamma   90.00
#
_symmetry.space_group_name_H-M   'P 1'
#
loop_
_entity.id
_entity.type
_entity.pdbx_description
1 polymer ?
#
loop_
_entity_poly.entity_id
_entity_poly.type
_entity_poly.pdbx_seq_one_letter_code
_entity_poly.pdbx_strand_id
1 'polypeptide(L)'
;MTKYNEIGLTREDLIFKLKKKYGGSWELDAPFEDETLQMFRNFPRLSDGPGNFKLRNSREIYIRLYKQGLSVNEIADRLNRKPNTVRSVLIGSGVLPKFSKWHNVKVLDKKGKLVQMGSIRRISQDFKIHPTALKRKIKDGTADKNGYRYIEVE
;
A
#
# COMPACT_ATOMS: atom_id res chain seq x y z
N MET A 1 -28.06 17.97 -11.43
CA MET A 1 -26.92 18.51 -10.66
C MET A 1 -25.64 18.21 -11.41
N THR A 2 -24.97 19.25 -11.93
CA THR A 2 -23.65 19.15 -12.53
C THR A 2 -22.67 18.66 -11.47
N LYS A 3 -21.90 17.61 -11.78
CA LYS A 3 -20.90 17.09 -10.84
C LYS A 3 -19.55 17.67 -11.17
N TYR A 4 -18.77 17.95 -10.14
CA TYR A 4 -17.46 18.55 -10.22
C TYR A 4 -16.41 17.55 -9.73
N ASN A 5 -15.18 17.65 -10.21
CA ASN A 5 -14.04 16.96 -9.60
C ASN A 5 -13.63 17.64 -8.26
N GLU A 6 -12.64 17.09 -7.55
CA GLU A 6 -12.17 17.61 -6.25
C GLU A 6 -11.70 19.08 -6.28
N ILE A 7 -11.45 19.63 -7.48
CA ILE A 7 -11.04 21.02 -7.72
C ILE A 7 -12.12 21.87 -8.40
N GLY A 8 -13.37 21.42 -8.42
CA GLY A 8 -14.50 22.23 -8.90
C GLY A 8 -14.67 22.31 -10.42
N LEU A 9 -13.96 21.51 -11.22
CA LEU A 9 -14.11 21.47 -12.68
C LEU A 9 -15.15 20.45 -13.12
N THR A 10 -15.91 20.78 -14.15
CA THR A 10 -16.81 19.87 -14.83
C THR A 10 -16.06 18.99 -15.85
N ARG A 11 -16.72 17.94 -16.33
CA ARG A 11 -16.17 17.10 -17.40
C ARG A 11 -15.95 17.88 -18.69
N GLU A 12 -16.83 18.83 -18.98
CA GLU A 12 -16.75 19.71 -20.16
C GLU A 12 -15.57 20.67 -20.05
N ASP A 13 -15.29 21.20 -18.87
CA ASP A 13 -14.09 22.03 -18.64
C ASP A 13 -12.80 21.27 -18.90
N LEU A 14 -12.74 19.99 -18.50
CA LEU A 14 -11.59 19.14 -18.73
C LEU A 14 -11.41 18.81 -20.22
N ILE A 15 -12.51 18.49 -20.92
CA ILE A 15 -12.49 18.28 -22.39
C ILE A 15 -12.04 19.56 -23.11
N PHE A 16 -12.57 20.70 -22.70
CA PHE A 16 -12.22 21.99 -23.28
C PHE A 16 -10.73 22.30 -23.11
N LYS A 17 -10.17 22.08 -21.91
CA LYS A 17 -8.73 22.22 -21.65
C LYS A 17 -7.89 21.27 -22.51
N LEU A 18 -8.31 20.01 -22.66
CA LEU A 18 -7.61 19.01 -23.47
C LEU A 18 -7.64 19.36 -24.97
N LYS A 19 -8.80 19.77 -25.48
CA LYS A 19 -8.93 20.26 -26.86
C LYS A 19 -8.09 21.49 -27.14
N LYS A 20 -8.00 22.42 -26.18
CA LYS A 20 -7.14 23.60 -26.30
C LYS A 20 -5.66 23.24 -26.36
N LYS A 21 -5.24 22.20 -25.64
CA LYS A 21 -3.84 21.81 -25.49
C LYS A 21 -3.34 20.87 -26.59
N TYR A 22 -4.19 19.95 -27.05
CA TYR A 22 -3.83 18.88 -27.97
C TYR A 22 -4.71 18.83 -29.23
N GLY A 23 -5.60 19.81 -29.42
CA GLY A 23 -6.46 19.89 -30.60
C GLY A 23 -7.65 18.92 -30.57
N GLY A 24 -8.29 18.74 -31.72
CA GLY A 24 -9.48 17.88 -31.86
C GLY A 24 -9.22 16.41 -31.53
N SER A 25 -7.99 15.95 -31.72
CA SER A 25 -7.53 14.56 -31.54
C SER A 25 -6.86 14.30 -30.19
N TRP A 26 -7.12 15.16 -29.19
CA TRP A 26 -6.54 15.09 -27.85
C TRP A 26 -6.63 13.72 -27.16
N GLU A 27 -7.59 12.86 -27.51
CA GLU A 27 -7.69 11.49 -26.96
C GLU A 27 -6.53 10.58 -27.35
N LEU A 28 -5.90 10.85 -28.50
CA LEU A 28 -4.76 10.12 -29.04
C LEU A 28 -3.45 10.86 -28.76
N ASP A 29 -3.49 12.19 -28.82
CA ASP A 29 -2.30 13.04 -28.80
C ASP A 29 -1.86 13.46 -27.39
N ALA A 30 -2.76 13.39 -26.40
CA ALA A 30 -2.42 13.75 -25.03
C ALA A 30 -1.51 12.67 -24.41
N PRO A 31 -0.32 13.04 -23.88
CA PRO A 31 0.56 12.11 -23.19
C PRO A 31 -0.13 11.57 -21.94
N PHE A 32 0.14 10.31 -21.62
CA PHE A 32 -0.53 9.61 -20.53
C PHE A 32 -0.35 10.34 -19.19
N GLU A 33 0.80 10.96 -18.96
CA GLU A 33 1.13 11.70 -17.74
C GLU A 33 0.42 13.05 -17.61
N ASP A 34 -0.31 13.52 -18.63
CA ASP A 34 -0.99 14.81 -18.57
C ASP A 34 -2.02 14.85 -17.44
N GLU A 35 -1.89 15.85 -16.57
CA GLU A 35 -2.70 16.00 -15.37
C GLU A 35 -4.19 16.20 -15.70
N THR A 36 -4.51 16.94 -16.77
CA THR A 36 -5.90 17.18 -17.19
C THR A 36 -6.51 15.90 -17.76
N LEU A 37 -5.72 15.12 -18.50
CA LEU A 37 -6.12 13.80 -18.99
C LEU A 37 -6.36 12.83 -17.83
N GLN A 38 -5.48 12.81 -16.83
CA GLN A 38 -5.67 11.98 -15.63
C GLN A 38 -6.94 12.40 -14.87
N MET A 39 -7.19 13.70 -14.69
CA MET A 39 -8.43 14.21 -14.09
C MET A 39 -9.68 13.82 -14.90
N PHE A 40 -9.61 13.89 -16.23
CA PHE A 40 -10.72 13.48 -17.12
C PHE A 40 -11.01 11.98 -17.05
N ARG A 41 -9.94 11.15 -17.02
CA ARG A 41 -10.04 9.69 -16.90
C ARG A 41 -10.60 9.26 -15.55
N ASN A 42 -10.24 10.00 -14.49
CA ASN A 42 -10.72 9.78 -13.13
C ASN A 42 -12.04 10.49 -12.83
N PHE A 43 -12.62 11.21 -13.80
CA PHE A 43 -13.90 11.88 -13.62
C PHE A 43 -15.02 10.83 -13.46
N PRO A 44 -15.81 10.87 -12.39
CA PRO A 44 -16.79 9.83 -12.08
C PRO A 44 -17.82 9.70 -13.20
N ARG A 45 -17.84 8.53 -13.89
CA ARG A 45 -18.95 8.17 -14.77
C ARG A 45 -20.13 7.73 -13.90
N LEU A 46 -21.25 8.43 -14.05
CA LEU A 46 -22.38 8.37 -13.13
C LEU A 46 -23.28 7.13 -13.21
N SER A 47 -22.90 6.08 -13.95
CA SER A 47 -23.80 4.93 -14.12
C SER A 47 -23.71 3.87 -13.04
N ASP A 48 -22.67 3.86 -12.19
CA ASP A 48 -22.50 2.75 -11.26
C ASP A 48 -22.41 3.30 -9.84
N GLY A 49 -23.50 3.10 -9.09
CA GLY A 49 -23.56 3.39 -7.66
C GLY A 49 -22.41 2.74 -6.87
N PRO A 50 -22.37 2.90 -5.53
CA PRO A 50 -21.23 2.55 -4.68
C PRO A 50 -20.75 1.08 -4.71
N GLY A 51 -21.39 0.20 -5.49
CA GLY A 51 -21.08 -1.22 -5.62
C GLY A 51 -20.34 -1.66 -6.89
N ASN A 52 -20.13 -0.83 -7.92
CA ASN A 52 -19.61 -1.33 -9.22
C ASN A 52 -18.45 -0.52 -9.83
N PHE A 53 -17.40 -0.28 -9.03
CA PHE A 53 -16.07 0.03 -9.58
C PHE A 53 -15.48 -1.19 -10.30
N LYS A 54 -15.97 -1.54 -11.50
CA LYS A 54 -15.26 -2.47 -12.39
C LYS A 54 -14.20 -1.70 -13.17
N LEU A 55 -13.06 -1.50 -12.50
CA LEU A 55 -11.80 -1.07 -13.13
C LEU A 55 -11.46 -2.08 -14.23
N ARG A 56 -11.60 -1.67 -15.50
CA ARG A 56 -11.43 -2.55 -16.66
C ARG A 56 -10.06 -3.21 -16.75
N ASN A 57 -9.04 -2.73 -16.04
CA ASN A 57 -7.81 -3.46 -15.73
C ASN A 57 -7.48 -3.32 -14.24
N SER A 58 -8.14 -4.14 -13.43
CA SER A 58 -8.04 -4.06 -11.97
C SER A 58 -6.59 -4.21 -11.47
N ARG A 59 -5.71 -4.96 -12.15
CA ARG A 59 -4.34 -5.24 -11.66
C ARG A 59 -3.34 -4.09 -11.90
N GLU A 60 -3.42 -3.39 -13.03
CA GLU A 60 -2.47 -2.34 -13.40
C GLU A 60 -2.44 -1.19 -12.39
N ILE A 61 -3.58 -0.87 -11.78
CA ILE A 61 -3.70 0.18 -10.78
C ILE A 61 -2.92 -0.15 -9.51
N TYR A 62 -2.92 -1.42 -9.06
CA TYR A 62 -2.15 -1.85 -7.90
C TYR A 62 -0.66 -1.72 -8.16
N ILE A 63 -0.22 -2.14 -9.36
CA ILE A 63 1.18 -2.04 -9.79
C ILE A 63 1.62 -0.57 -9.89
N ARG A 64 0.80 0.30 -10.49
CA ARG A 64 1.10 1.73 -10.65
C ARG A 64 1.25 2.41 -9.29
N LEU A 65 0.30 2.20 -8.38
CA LEU A 65 0.36 2.78 -7.04
C LEU A 65 1.58 2.26 -6.25
N TYR A 66 1.91 0.97 -6.40
CA TYR A 66 3.11 0.41 -5.76
C TYR A 66 4.41 0.98 -6.35
N LYS A 67 4.50 1.14 -7.68
CA LYS A 67 5.64 1.79 -8.36
C LYS A 67 5.79 3.27 -7.99
N GLN A 68 4.71 3.93 -7.58
CA GLN A 68 4.75 5.29 -7.03
C GLN A 68 5.27 5.34 -5.58
N GLY A 69 5.62 4.20 -4.98
CA GLY A 69 6.21 4.11 -3.65
C GLY A 69 5.21 3.88 -2.52
N LEU A 70 3.91 3.75 -2.82
CA LEU A 70 2.91 3.46 -1.80
C LEU A 70 3.09 2.04 -1.26
N SER A 71 2.97 1.91 0.05
CA SER A 71 2.92 0.63 0.74
C SER A 71 1.62 -0.12 0.44
N VAL A 72 1.64 -1.43 0.66
CA VAL A 72 0.45 -2.30 0.51
C VAL A 72 -0.75 -1.79 1.31
N ASN A 73 -0.52 -1.22 2.50
CA ASN A 73 -1.59 -0.72 3.36
C ASN A 73 -2.20 0.56 2.78
N GLU A 74 -1.38 1.50 2.33
CA GLU A 74 -1.85 2.74 1.70
C GLU A 74 -2.62 2.46 0.40
N ILE A 75 -2.17 1.48 -0.38
CA ILE A 75 -2.90 1.02 -1.57
C ILE A 75 -4.24 0.40 -1.19
N ALA A 76 -4.27 -0.39 -0.12
CA ALA A 76 -5.49 -1.00 0.40
C ALA A 76 -6.51 0.06 0.83
N ASP A 77 -6.08 1.04 1.61
CA ASP A 77 -6.94 2.12 2.07
C ASP A 77 -7.47 2.95 0.89
N ARG A 78 -6.58 3.31 -0.04
CA ARG A 78 -6.94 4.09 -1.24
C ARG A 78 -7.91 3.37 -2.18
N LEU A 79 -7.79 2.06 -2.30
CA LEU A 79 -8.67 1.25 -3.15
C LEU A 79 -9.87 0.67 -2.40
N ASN A 80 -10.02 0.95 -1.10
CA ASN A 80 -10.98 0.33 -0.21
C ASN A 80 -10.98 -1.20 -0.34
N ARG A 81 -9.78 -1.78 -0.15
CA ARG A 81 -9.49 -3.21 -0.23
C ARG A 81 -8.75 -3.68 1.00
N LYS A 82 -8.76 -4.99 1.23
CA LYS A 82 -7.94 -5.59 2.29
C LYS A 82 -6.47 -5.61 1.84
N PRO A 83 -5.50 -5.35 2.73
CA PRO A 83 -4.07 -5.46 2.41
C PRO A 83 -3.68 -6.82 1.81
N ASN A 84 -4.32 -7.90 2.25
CA ASN A 84 -4.10 -9.23 1.67
C ASN A 84 -4.52 -9.31 0.19
N THR A 85 -5.62 -8.66 -0.20
CA THR A 85 -6.06 -8.59 -1.60
C THR A 85 -5.03 -7.85 -2.44
N VAL A 86 -4.53 -6.72 -1.95
CA VAL A 86 -3.47 -5.94 -2.61
C VAL A 86 -2.21 -6.80 -2.81
N ARG A 87 -1.78 -7.54 -1.78
CA ARG A 87 -0.62 -8.45 -1.89
C ARG A 87 -0.84 -9.51 -2.96
N SER A 88 -1.96 -10.22 -2.92
CA SER A 88 -2.24 -11.29 -3.88
C SER A 88 -2.25 -10.77 -5.32
N VAL A 89 -2.79 -9.57 -5.55
CA VAL A 89 -2.79 -8.93 -6.88
C VAL A 89 -1.38 -8.54 -7.32
N LEU A 90 -0.56 -7.96 -6.45
CA LEU A 90 0.83 -7.61 -6.77
C LEU A 90 1.67 -8.85 -7.09
N ILE A 91 1.59 -9.88 -6.24
CA ILE A 91 2.30 -11.16 -6.43
C ILE A 91 1.87 -11.83 -7.73
N GLY A 92 0.56 -11.93 -7.97
CA GLY A 92 0.01 -12.49 -9.20
C GLY A 92 0.35 -11.68 -10.47
N SER A 93 0.89 -10.47 -10.30
CA SER A 93 1.36 -9.61 -11.39
C SER A 93 2.90 -9.56 -11.49
N GLY A 94 3.61 -10.46 -10.79
CA GLY A 94 5.08 -10.53 -10.80
C GLY A 94 5.78 -9.45 -9.96
N VAL A 95 5.04 -8.64 -9.21
CA VAL A 95 5.61 -7.66 -8.29
C VAL A 95 5.67 -8.30 -6.91
N LEU A 96 6.87 -8.42 -6.35
CA LEU A 96 7.07 -8.86 -4.97
C LEU A 96 7.01 -7.62 -4.05
N PRO A 97 5.86 -7.33 -3.40
CA PRO A 97 5.81 -6.24 -2.45
C PRO A 97 6.82 -6.49 -1.33
N LYS A 98 7.51 -5.44 -0.87
CA LYS A 98 8.39 -5.53 0.29
C LYS A 98 7.57 -6.10 1.45
N PHE A 99 7.92 -7.30 1.88
CA PHE A 99 7.34 -7.88 3.08
C PHE A 99 7.68 -6.95 4.24
N SER A 100 6.69 -6.64 5.07
CA SER A 100 6.93 -5.89 6.31
C SER A 100 8.06 -6.57 7.07
N LYS A 101 9.13 -5.83 7.41
CA LYS A 101 10.39 -6.28 8.05
C LYS A 101 10.27 -7.07 9.37
N TRP A 102 9.04 -7.37 9.80
CA TRP A 102 8.66 -8.00 11.07
C TRP A 102 9.01 -9.49 11.16
N HIS A 103 10.18 -9.89 10.67
CA HIS A 103 10.50 -11.30 10.49
C HIS A 103 11.80 -11.74 11.14
N ASN A 104 12.63 -10.83 11.67
CA ASN A 104 13.82 -11.24 12.42
C ASN A 104 13.97 -10.41 13.70
N VAL A 105 14.11 -11.13 14.82
CA VAL A 105 14.30 -10.61 16.16
C VAL A 105 15.63 -11.13 16.67
N LYS A 106 16.45 -10.24 17.21
CA LYS A 106 17.63 -10.59 18.01
C LYS A 106 17.21 -10.70 19.46
N VAL A 107 17.61 -11.78 20.11
CA VAL A 107 17.46 -11.99 21.55
C VAL A 107 18.81 -11.79 22.21
N LEU A 108 18.89 -10.83 23.12
CA LEU A 108 20.09 -10.52 23.89
C LEU A 108 19.91 -11.00 25.34
N ASP A 109 20.99 -11.48 25.94
CA ASP A 109 21.02 -11.80 27.37
C ASP A 109 21.11 -10.53 28.25
N LYS A 110 21.13 -10.71 29.57
CA LYS A 110 21.29 -9.63 30.56
C LYS A 110 22.56 -8.80 30.39
N LYS A 111 23.59 -9.37 29.77
CA LYS A 111 24.89 -8.74 29.49
C LYS A 111 24.97 -8.13 28.09
N GLY A 112 23.88 -8.19 27.32
CA GLY A 112 23.81 -7.69 25.95
C GLY A 112 24.40 -8.62 24.89
N LYS A 113 24.73 -9.88 25.24
CA LYS A 113 25.27 -10.86 24.29
C LYS A 113 24.13 -11.46 23.47
N LEU A 114 24.35 -11.59 22.15
CA LEU A 114 23.41 -12.26 21.25
C LEU A 114 23.27 -13.74 21.63
N VAL A 115 22.05 -14.13 21.98
CA VAL A 115 21.67 -15.51 22.32
C VAL A 115 21.11 -16.21 21.09
N GLN A 116 20.17 -15.54 20.40
CA GLN A 116 19.51 -16.11 19.23
C GLN A 116 19.03 -15.02 18.28
N MET A 117 18.92 -15.37 17.00
CA MET A 117 18.24 -14.54 16.00
C MET A 117 17.28 -15.41 15.19
N GLY A 118 16.11 -14.88 14.88
CA GLY A 118 15.17 -15.56 14.00
C GLY A 118 13.78 -14.93 14.01
N SER A 119 12.82 -15.61 13.40
CA SER A 119 11.46 -15.07 13.31
C SER A 119 10.75 -14.95 14.64
N ILE A 120 9.82 -13.98 14.72
CA ILE A 120 8.92 -13.81 15.87
C ILE A 120 8.29 -15.14 16.27
N ARG A 121 7.91 -15.97 15.28
CA ARG A 121 7.30 -17.28 15.55
C ARG A 121 8.28 -18.24 16.21
N ARG A 122 9.52 -18.32 15.71
CA ARG A 122 10.57 -19.19 16.27
C ARG A 122 10.98 -18.73 17.67
N ILE A 123 11.25 -17.43 17.84
CA ILE A 123 11.59 -16.85 19.15
C ILE A 123 10.44 -17.01 20.15
N SER A 124 9.19 -16.84 19.70
CA SER A 124 8.01 -17.06 20.55
C SER A 124 7.93 -18.50 21.07
N GLN A 125 8.25 -19.48 20.23
CA GLN A 125 8.29 -20.90 20.61
C GLN A 125 9.45 -21.20 21.55
N ASP A 126 10.67 -20.82 21.17
CA ASP A 126 11.90 -21.16 21.91
C ASP A 126 11.93 -20.52 23.30
N PHE A 127 11.45 -19.27 23.42
CA PHE A 127 11.41 -18.53 24.69
C PHE A 127 10.06 -18.62 25.41
N LYS A 128 9.12 -19.42 24.89
CA LYS A 128 7.78 -19.65 25.47
C LYS A 128 7.06 -18.33 25.80
N ILE A 129 7.13 -17.36 24.88
CA ILE A 129 6.51 -16.04 25.02
C ILE A 129 5.43 -15.89 23.94
N HIS A 130 4.25 -15.40 24.30
CA HIS A 130 3.17 -15.22 23.32
C HIS A 130 3.56 -14.17 22.26
N PRO A 131 3.27 -14.37 20.95
CA PRO A 131 3.70 -13.46 19.89
C PRO A 131 3.29 -12.00 20.11
N THR A 132 2.10 -11.75 20.65
CA THR A 132 1.62 -10.39 20.97
C THR A 132 2.44 -9.75 22.10
N ALA A 133 2.80 -10.52 23.12
CA ALA A 133 3.64 -10.05 24.21
C ALA A 133 5.08 -9.80 23.74
N LEU A 134 5.60 -10.65 22.86
CA LEU A 134 6.91 -10.47 22.21
C LEU A 134 6.97 -9.15 21.45
N LYS A 135 5.97 -8.87 20.61
CA LYS A 135 5.86 -7.60 19.87
C LYS A 135 5.82 -6.40 20.81
N ARG A 136 5.05 -6.48 21.90
CA ARG A 136 5.00 -5.41 22.90
C ARG A 136 6.37 -5.18 23.54
N LYS A 137 7.08 -6.25 23.91
CA LYS A 137 8.44 -6.16 24.48
C LYS A 137 9.47 -5.60 23.52
N ILE A 138 9.40 -5.95 22.24
CA ILE A 138 10.25 -5.38 21.19
C ILE A 138 10.02 -3.87 21.11
N LYS A 139 8.75 -3.43 21.12
CA LYS A 139 8.38 -2.01 21.09
C LYS A 139 8.80 -1.26 22.36
N ASP A 140 8.58 -1.85 23.53
CA ASP A 140 8.85 -1.23 24.83
C ASP A 140 10.36 -1.29 25.20
N GLY A 141 11.17 -2.11 24.51
CA GLY A 141 12.57 -2.35 24.84
C GLY A 141 12.81 -3.05 26.19
N THR A 142 11.76 -3.60 26.78
CA THR A 142 11.79 -4.19 28.13
C THR A 142 12.28 -5.63 28.11
N ALA A 143 13.06 -6.01 29.13
CA ALA A 143 13.46 -7.39 29.32
C ALA A 143 12.25 -8.26 29.72
N ASP A 144 12.30 -9.56 29.45
CA ASP A 144 11.35 -10.52 30.02
C ASP A 144 11.71 -10.92 31.45
N LYS A 145 10.90 -11.81 32.03
CA LYS A 145 11.09 -12.38 33.37
C LYS A 145 12.43 -13.10 33.55
N ASN A 146 13.04 -13.56 32.45
CA ASN A 146 14.33 -14.25 32.45
C ASN A 146 15.49 -13.26 32.21
N GLY A 147 15.19 -12.00 31.92
CA GLY A 147 16.17 -10.95 31.63
C GLY A 147 16.59 -10.86 30.17
N TYR A 148 15.88 -11.51 29.24
CA TYR A 148 16.17 -11.40 27.81
C TYR A 148 15.55 -10.16 27.20
N ARG A 149 16.31 -9.48 26.34
CA ARG A 149 15.85 -8.32 25.55
C ARG A 149 15.66 -8.72 24.09
N TYR A 150 14.62 -8.17 23.47
CA TYR A 150 14.22 -8.51 22.10
C TYR A 150 14.31 -7.26 21.23
N ILE A 151 15.10 -7.32 20.16
CA ILE A 151 15.34 -6.19 19.27
C ILE A 151 14.97 -6.59 17.84
N GLU A 152 14.23 -5.73 17.15
CA GLU A 152 13.94 -5.90 15.72
C GLU A 152 15.20 -5.70 14.89
N VAL A 153 15.42 -6.57 13.91
CA VAL A 153 16.55 -6.44 12.97
C VAL A 153 16.06 -5.71 11.73
N GLU A 154 16.67 -4.57 11.42
CA GLU A 154 16.39 -3.76 10.22
C GLU A 154 16.85 -4.39 8.90
#